data_AF-A0A495JU30-F1
#
_entry.id   AF-A0A495JU30-F1
#
_cell.length_a   1.000
_cell.length_b   1.000
_cell.length_c   1.000
_cell.angle_alpha   90.00
_cell.angle_beta   90.00
_cell.angle_gamma   90.00
#
_symmetry.space_group_name_H-M   'P 1'
#
loop_
_entity.id
_entity.type
_entity.pdbx_description
1 polymer ?
#
loop_
_entity_poly.entity_id
_entity_poly.type
_entity_poly.pdbx_seq_one_letter_code
_entity_poly.pdbx_strand_id
1 'polypeptide(L)'
;MTDSEDLVSAYADDAERDAEVSVRPKRLSDFIAQHRVRDQLDLLLQGAMRRGAPPDHILLSGPPGLGKTTLANIVAAELGTGIRVTSGPAIERSGDLAAILTSLAPGDVFFIDEIHRIAKPAEELLYSAMEDFRVDVVVGKGPGATAIPIEVEPFTLVGATTRSGLLTGPMRDRFGFVAHLDFYSPADLEILLHRSARILGVPITDEGAVEVARRSRGTPRIANRLLRRVRDFAEVRAEGVVTLETAQAALKVYDVDALGLDRLDRAVLSALIDSFRGGPVGLSTLAVAVGEQPDTVEEVCEPFLVRAGLLARTPRGRVATEAAWHHLGRTPPNGTFSSSSGPTPDLFTAES
;
A
#
# COMPACT_ATOMS: atom_id res chain seq x y z
N MET A 1 -21.32 -19.77 27.37
CA MET A 1 -22.37 -19.04 26.61
C MET A 1 -22.38 -17.62 27.15
N THR A 2 -21.54 -16.73 26.64
CA THR A 2 -21.52 -16.25 25.25
C THR A 2 -20.09 -16.02 24.77
N ASP A 3 -19.63 -16.84 23.81
CA ASP A 3 -18.54 -16.49 22.91
C ASP A 3 -19.12 -15.53 21.87
N SER A 4 -18.88 -14.23 22.05
CA SER A 4 -19.00 -13.27 20.96
C SER A 4 -17.69 -13.33 20.20
N GLU A 5 -17.65 -14.18 19.17
CA GLU A 5 -16.54 -14.28 18.23
C GLU A 5 -16.27 -12.91 17.62
N ASP A 6 -15.08 -12.40 17.89
CA ASP A 6 -14.50 -11.18 17.32
C ASP A 6 -14.09 -11.47 15.85
N LEU A 7 -15.08 -11.73 15.01
CA LEU A 7 -14.87 -12.02 13.59
C LEU A 7 -14.63 -10.70 12.85
N VAL A 8 -13.38 -10.55 12.41
CA VAL A 8 -12.83 -9.49 11.55
C VAL A 8 -12.18 -8.32 12.30
N SER A 9 -11.09 -8.64 12.99
CA SER A 9 -9.98 -7.71 13.24
C SER A 9 -9.40 -7.20 11.90
N ALA A 10 -8.98 -5.92 11.86
CA ALA A 10 -8.24 -5.34 10.74
C ALA A 10 -6.84 -5.98 10.53
N TYR A 11 -6.40 -6.80 11.49
CA TYR A 11 -5.13 -7.50 11.47
C TYR A 11 -5.32 -8.97 11.08
N ALA A 12 -4.56 -9.40 10.08
CA ALA A 12 -4.47 -10.79 9.66
C ALA A 12 -3.92 -11.68 10.78
N ASP A 13 -4.54 -12.84 11.00
CA ASP A 13 -4.12 -13.87 11.95
C ASP A 13 -2.76 -14.47 11.56
N ASP A 14 -2.03 -15.13 12.47
CA ASP A 14 -0.65 -15.57 12.21
C ASP A 14 -0.57 -16.61 11.06
N ALA A 15 -1.55 -17.51 10.98
CA ALA A 15 -1.68 -18.44 9.84
C ALA A 15 -1.96 -17.71 8.51
N GLU A 16 -2.65 -16.57 8.55
CA GLU A 16 -2.93 -15.75 7.38
C GLU A 16 -1.67 -15.01 6.89
N ARG A 17 -0.78 -14.63 7.82
CA ARG A 17 0.52 -14.01 7.51
C ARG A 17 1.47 -15.01 6.83
N ASP A 18 1.57 -16.22 7.34
CA ASP A 18 2.42 -17.28 6.74
C ASP A 18 1.96 -17.66 5.33
N ALA A 19 0.64 -17.82 5.16
CA ALA A 19 0.05 -18.06 3.85
C ALA A 19 0.33 -16.89 2.90
N GLU A 20 0.20 -15.63 3.36
CA GLU A 20 0.53 -14.45 2.55
C GLU A 20 2.00 -14.42 2.09
N VAL A 21 2.94 -14.80 2.95
CA VAL A 21 4.37 -14.88 2.62
C VAL A 21 4.62 -15.89 1.49
N SER A 22 3.95 -17.04 1.52
CA SER A 22 4.14 -18.09 0.51
C SER A 22 3.78 -17.65 -0.91
N VAL A 23 2.80 -16.74 -1.06
CA VAL A 23 2.32 -16.28 -2.36
C VAL A 23 3.14 -15.14 -2.93
N ARG A 24 3.96 -14.46 -2.10
CA ARG A 24 4.75 -13.31 -2.53
C ARG A 24 5.74 -13.75 -3.62
N PRO A 25 5.81 -13.03 -4.75
CA PRO A 25 6.81 -13.28 -5.78
C PRO A 25 8.22 -13.12 -5.20
N LYS A 26 9.12 -14.03 -5.60
CA LYS A 26 10.51 -14.07 -5.13
C LYS A 26 11.49 -13.49 -6.14
N ARG A 27 11.06 -13.37 -7.39
CA ARG A 27 11.84 -12.83 -8.52
C ARG A 27 11.07 -11.76 -9.24
N LEU A 28 11.78 -10.90 -9.96
CA LEU A 28 11.18 -9.83 -10.75
C LEU A 28 10.35 -10.39 -11.91
N SER A 29 10.68 -11.59 -12.41
CA SER A 29 9.88 -12.31 -13.41
C SER A 29 8.49 -12.72 -12.90
N ASP A 30 8.36 -12.96 -11.60
CA ASP A 30 7.10 -13.40 -10.96
C ASP A 30 6.24 -12.23 -10.49
N PHE A 31 6.77 -11.01 -10.49
CA PHE A 31 6.05 -9.82 -10.06
C PHE A 31 5.04 -9.43 -11.15
N ILE A 32 3.76 -9.74 -10.96
CA ILE A 32 2.73 -9.52 -12.00
C ILE A 32 2.45 -8.03 -12.15
N ALA A 33 2.04 -7.61 -13.35
CA ALA A 33 1.78 -6.21 -13.73
C ALA A 33 3.02 -5.32 -13.61
N GLN A 34 2.80 -4.00 -13.51
CA GLN A 34 3.85 -2.98 -13.31
C GLN A 34 4.99 -3.09 -14.34
N HIS A 35 4.68 -3.45 -15.58
CA HIS A 35 5.65 -3.78 -16.63
C HIS A 35 6.77 -2.75 -16.75
N ARG A 36 6.41 -1.47 -16.81
CA ARG A 36 7.38 -0.37 -16.88
C ARG A 36 8.34 -0.34 -15.70
N VAL A 37 7.83 -0.47 -14.47
CA VAL A 37 8.65 -0.49 -13.25
C VAL A 37 9.57 -1.70 -13.25
N ARG A 38 9.08 -2.86 -13.69
CA ARG A 38 9.87 -4.09 -13.79
C ARG A 38 11.00 -3.95 -14.79
N ASP A 39 10.72 -3.48 -16.00
CA ASP A 39 11.73 -3.35 -17.06
C ASP A 39 12.82 -2.36 -16.66
N GLN A 40 12.43 -1.24 -16.04
CA GLN A 40 13.37 -0.24 -15.54
C GLN A 40 14.21 -0.76 -14.37
N LEU A 41 13.59 -1.48 -13.44
CA LEU A 41 14.29 -2.07 -12.30
C LEU A 41 15.25 -3.18 -12.76
N ASP A 42 14.84 -4.03 -13.69
CA ASP A 42 15.71 -5.06 -14.27
C ASP A 42 16.96 -4.42 -14.90
N LEU A 43 16.79 -3.39 -15.73
CA LEU A 43 17.91 -2.66 -16.34
C LEU A 43 18.87 -2.06 -15.28
N LEU A 44 18.32 -1.45 -14.23
CA LEU A 44 19.10 -0.87 -13.13
C LEU A 44 19.93 -1.95 -12.42
N LEU A 45 19.30 -3.05 -12.02
CA LEU A 45 19.93 -4.13 -11.26
C LEU A 45 20.99 -4.86 -12.11
N GLN A 46 20.66 -5.21 -13.35
CA GLN A 46 21.61 -5.83 -14.28
C GLN A 46 22.82 -4.93 -14.55
N GLY A 47 22.60 -3.62 -14.69
CA GLY A 47 23.68 -2.66 -14.86
C GLY A 47 24.64 -2.62 -13.66
N ALA A 48 24.09 -2.61 -12.45
CA ALA A 48 24.86 -2.63 -11.20
C ALA A 48 25.67 -3.92 -11.04
N MET A 49 25.02 -5.08 -11.24
CA MET A 49 25.66 -6.40 -11.15
C MET A 49 26.84 -6.53 -12.12
N ARG A 50 26.71 -6.03 -13.35
CA ARG A 50 27.80 -6.05 -14.35
C ARG A 50 28.99 -5.18 -13.96
N ARG A 51 28.77 -4.10 -13.21
CA ARG A 51 29.83 -3.22 -12.69
C ARG A 51 30.47 -3.75 -11.42
N GLY A 52 29.84 -4.71 -10.73
CA GLY A 52 30.28 -5.17 -9.41
C GLY A 52 30.14 -4.09 -8.32
N ALA A 53 29.16 -3.19 -8.46
CA ALA A 53 28.88 -2.11 -7.50
C ALA A 53 27.37 -2.09 -7.18
N PRO A 54 26.97 -1.63 -5.97
CA PRO A 54 25.55 -1.49 -5.64
C PRO A 54 24.80 -0.61 -6.66
N PRO A 55 23.52 -0.90 -6.96
CA PRO A 55 22.69 0.02 -7.73
C PRO A 55 22.42 1.32 -6.94
N ASP A 56 22.02 2.35 -7.68
CA ASP A 56 21.51 3.58 -7.08
C ASP A 56 20.36 3.28 -6.11
N HIS A 57 20.20 4.13 -5.11
CA HIS A 57 19.11 4.01 -4.14
C HIS A 57 17.73 4.10 -4.81
N ILE A 58 16.79 3.31 -4.28
CA ILE A 58 15.47 3.09 -4.88
C ILE A 58 14.37 3.64 -3.97
N LEU A 59 13.48 4.47 -4.52
CA LEU A 59 12.26 4.91 -3.85
C LEU A 59 11.04 4.22 -4.46
N LEU A 60 10.29 3.49 -3.65
CA LEU A 60 9.03 2.85 -4.02
C LEU A 60 7.86 3.69 -3.48
N SER A 61 7.08 4.30 -4.36
CA SER A 61 5.93 5.11 -3.99
C SER A 61 4.64 4.52 -4.53
N GLY A 62 3.61 4.46 -3.68
CA GLY A 62 2.26 4.09 -4.12
C GLY A 62 1.37 3.63 -2.96
N PRO A 63 0.07 3.44 -3.22
CA PRO A 63 -0.90 2.97 -2.23
C PRO A 63 -0.46 1.72 -1.44
N PRO A 64 -1.02 1.51 -0.22
CA PRO A 64 -0.75 0.31 0.55
C PRO A 64 -1.21 -0.95 -0.19
N GLY A 65 -0.50 -2.07 0.02
CA GLY A 65 -0.89 -3.37 -0.54
C GLY A 65 -0.50 -3.64 -2.00
N LEU A 66 0.17 -2.70 -2.68
CA LEU A 66 0.64 -2.86 -4.07
C LEU A 66 1.95 -3.65 -4.25
N GLY A 67 2.57 -4.09 -3.15
CA GLY A 67 3.77 -4.92 -3.20
C GLY A 67 5.10 -4.17 -3.07
N LYS A 68 5.13 -2.98 -2.46
CA LYS A 68 6.39 -2.24 -2.18
C LYS A 68 7.40 -3.08 -1.39
N THR A 69 6.99 -3.63 -0.24
CA THR A 69 7.81 -4.54 0.57
C THR A 69 8.25 -5.77 -0.22
N THR A 70 7.36 -6.29 -1.08
CA THR A 70 7.68 -7.44 -1.95
C THR A 70 8.77 -7.08 -2.96
N LEU A 71 8.69 -5.92 -3.61
CA LEU A 71 9.72 -5.45 -4.54
C LEU A 71 11.06 -5.24 -3.83
N ALA A 72 11.08 -4.71 -2.60
CA ALA A 72 12.32 -4.57 -1.85
C ALA A 72 13.02 -5.93 -1.60
N ASN A 73 12.24 -6.96 -1.28
CA ASN A 73 12.76 -8.33 -1.14
C ASN A 73 13.25 -8.89 -2.48
N ILE A 74 12.54 -8.61 -3.57
CA ILE A 74 12.96 -9.01 -4.93
C ILE A 74 14.29 -8.33 -5.30
N VAL A 75 14.47 -7.04 -5.00
CA VAL A 75 15.72 -6.32 -5.25
C VAL A 75 16.89 -7.04 -4.59
N ALA A 76 16.78 -7.38 -3.30
CA ALA A 76 17.82 -8.13 -2.59
C ALA A 76 18.07 -9.52 -3.22
N ALA A 77 17.00 -10.22 -3.60
CA ALA A 77 17.08 -11.54 -4.22
C ALA A 77 17.76 -11.52 -5.60
N GLU A 78 17.50 -10.50 -6.43
CA GLU A 78 18.15 -10.34 -7.74
C GLU A 78 19.62 -9.91 -7.61
N LEU A 79 19.95 -9.08 -6.60
CA LEU A 79 21.33 -8.72 -6.29
C LEU A 79 22.12 -9.86 -5.63
N GLY A 80 21.43 -10.84 -5.06
CA GLY A 80 22.04 -11.95 -4.32
C GLY A 80 22.62 -11.51 -2.96
N THR A 81 22.07 -10.46 -2.37
CA THR A 81 22.55 -9.87 -1.10
C THR A 81 21.52 -9.99 0.02
N GLY A 82 21.93 -9.65 1.25
CA GLY A 82 21.03 -9.63 2.40
C GLY A 82 20.05 -8.46 2.32
N ILE A 83 18.96 -8.55 3.09
CA ILE A 83 18.04 -7.44 3.31
C ILE A 83 17.87 -7.15 4.79
N ARG A 84 18.06 -5.89 5.16
CA ARG A 84 17.76 -5.38 6.49
C ARG A 84 16.47 -4.55 6.41
N VAL A 85 15.41 -5.03 7.07
CA VAL A 85 14.10 -4.38 7.07
C VAL A 85 13.88 -3.57 8.33
N THR A 86 13.38 -2.34 8.19
CA THR A 86 12.89 -1.48 9.27
C THR A 86 11.75 -0.59 8.77
N SER A 87 11.18 0.23 9.64
CA SER A 87 10.21 1.27 9.28
C SER A 87 10.66 2.64 9.79
N GLY A 88 10.21 3.71 9.13
CA GLY A 88 10.47 5.09 9.52
C GLY A 88 10.11 5.36 10.99
N PRO A 89 8.91 4.99 11.46
CA PRO A 89 8.52 5.18 12.86
C PRO A 89 9.39 4.41 13.87
N ALA A 90 10.01 3.30 13.47
CA ALA A 90 10.90 2.54 14.34
C ALA A 90 12.28 3.21 14.54
N ILE A 91 12.61 4.23 13.73
CA ILE A 91 13.86 4.99 13.81
C ILE A 91 13.58 6.32 14.53
N GLU A 92 13.61 6.27 15.85
CA GLU A 92 13.31 7.44 16.68
C GLU A 92 14.51 8.37 16.86
N ARG A 93 15.75 7.84 16.78
CA ARG A 93 16.98 8.59 17.02
C ARG A 93 18.06 8.24 16.00
N SER A 94 18.99 9.17 15.79
CA SER A 94 20.15 8.98 14.91
C SER A 94 21.02 7.78 15.29
N GLY A 95 21.15 7.49 16.59
CA GLY A 95 21.87 6.32 17.08
C GLY A 95 21.25 4.98 16.67
N ASP A 96 19.93 4.90 16.58
CA ASP A 96 19.23 3.67 16.16
C ASP A 96 19.54 3.38 14.68
N LEU A 97 19.54 4.43 13.84
CA LEU A 97 19.94 4.33 12.43
C LEU A 97 21.43 3.99 12.26
N ALA A 98 22.32 4.66 13.01
CA ALA A 98 23.75 4.41 12.95
C ALA A 98 24.10 2.95 13.30
N ALA A 99 23.43 2.38 14.31
CA ALA A 99 23.61 0.98 14.69
C ALA A 99 23.19 0.01 13.56
N ILE A 100 22.12 0.34 12.81
CA ILE A 100 21.69 -0.47 11.67
C ILE A 100 22.71 -0.36 10.53
N LEU A 101 23.09 0.86 10.13
CA LEU A 101 23.98 1.10 9.00
C LEU A 101 25.37 0.47 9.20
N THR A 102 25.91 0.55 10.41
CA THR A 102 27.21 -0.07 10.76
C THR A 102 27.17 -1.60 10.82
N SER A 103 25.98 -2.20 10.80
CA SER A 103 25.81 -3.66 10.79
C SER A 103 25.60 -4.26 9.38
N LEU A 104 25.46 -3.41 8.35
CA LEU A 104 25.22 -3.86 6.99
C LEU A 104 26.47 -4.52 6.40
N ALA A 105 26.28 -5.59 5.62
CA ALA A 105 27.33 -6.16 4.80
C ALA A 105 27.44 -5.42 3.45
N PRO A 106 28.59 -5.53 2.75
CA PRO A 106 28.75 -4.93 1.43
C PRO A 106 27.66 -5.39 0.45
N GLY A 107 26.97 -4.43 -0.15
CA GLY A 107 25.90 -4.65 -1.14
C GLY A 107 24.54 -4.99 -0.54
N ASP A 108 24.39 -5.04 0.78
CA ASP A 108 23.10 -5.31 1.41
C ASP A 108 22.04 -4.28 1.01
N VAL A 109 20.80 -4.74 0.93
CA VAL A 109 19.63 -3.89 0.77
C VAL A 109 19.17 -3.42 2.14
N PHE A 110 19.15 -2.10 2.35
CA PHE A 110 18.54 -1.52 3.54
C PHE A 110 17.14 -1.00 3.20
N PHE A 111 16.10 -1.67 3.68
CA PHE A 111 14.71 -1.33 3.40
C PHE A 111 14.07 -0.56 4.56
N ILE A 112 13.57 0.64 4.28
CA ILE A 112 12.81 1.47 5.23
C ILE A 112 11.39 1.66 4.69
N ASP A 113 10.41 0.99 5.31
CA ASP A 113 9.00 1.27 5.02
C ASP A 113 8.55 2.55 5.72
N GLU A 114 7.59 3.27 5.14
CA GLU A 114 7.16 4.59 5.63
C GLU A 114 8.33 5.56 5.88
N ILE A 115 9.30 5.60 4.97
CA ILE A 115 10.54 6.39 5.13
C ILE A 115 10.28 7.88 5.43
N HIS A 116 9.14 8.41 5.00
CA HIS A 116 8.69 9.77 5.27
C HIS A 116 8.35 10.06 6.74
N ARG A 117 8.31 9.03 7.61
CA ARG A 117 8.05 9.15 9.05
C ARG A 117 9.31 9.02 9.90
N ILE A 118 10.49 8.98 9.27
CA ILE A 118 11.75 8.97 10.00
C ILE A 118 11.92 10.25 10.83
N ALA A 119 12.51 10.15 12.02
CA ALA A 119 12.82 11.32 12.82
C ALA A 119 13.86 12.21 12.10
N LYS A 120 13.65 13.54 12.12
CA LYS A 120 14.53 14.50 11.43
C LYS A 120 16.04 14.31 11.72
N PRO A 121 16.50 14.07 12.97
CA PRO A 121 17.92 13.82 13.22
C PRO A 121 18.46 12.56 12.55
N ALA A 122 17.62 11.53 12.38
CA ALA A 122 18.00 10.32 11.65
C ALA A 122 17.93 10.53 10.13
N GLU A 123 17.02 11.37 9.63
CA GLU A 123 16.99 11.79 8.23
C GLU A 123 18.31 12.47 7.80
N GLU A 124 18.81 13.40 8.62
CA GLU A 124 20.08 14.10 8.36
C GLU A 124 21.28 13.13 8.33
N LEU A 125 21.31 12.14 9.23
CA LEU A 125 22.33 11.10 9.23
C LEU A 125 22.23 10.19 8.01
N LEU A 126 21.00 9.88 7.56
CA LEU A 126 20.77 9.05 6.38
C LEU A 126 21.32 9.72 5.11
N TYR A 127 21.29 11.06 5.01
CA TYR A 127 21.89 11.76 3.87
C TYR A 127 23.38 11.50 3.72
N SER A 128 24.12 11.66 4.82
CA SER A 128 25.56 11.40 4.85
C SER A 128 25.87 9.94 4.47
N ALA A 129 25.03 9.01 4.94
CA ALA A 129 25.19 7.59 4.62
C ALA A 129 24.92 7.27 3.14
N MET A 130 23.95 7.95 2.51
CA MET A 130 23.59 7.75 1.10
C MET A 130 24.60 8.39 0.14
N GLU A 131 25.20 9.51 0.50
CA GLU A 131 26.15 10.24 -0.36
C GLU A 131 27.55 9.66 -0.28
N ASP A 132 28.06 9.52 0.95
CA ASP A 132 29.49 9.30 1.19
C ASP A 132 29.77 7.95 1.84
N PHE A 133 28.74 7.10 2.06
CA PHE A 133 28.86 5.88 2.85
C PHE A 133 29.55 6.12 4.20
N ARG A 134 29.18 7.22 4.87
CA ARG A 134 29.73 7.62 6.16
C ARG A 134 28.65 8.11 7.11
N VAL A 135 28.81 7.80 8.39
CA VAL A 135 27.95 8.31 9.46
C VAL A 135 28.79 8.96 10.55
N ASP A 136 28.35 10.11 11.05
CA ASP A 136 29.03 10.80 12.15
C ASP A 136 28.32 10.47 13.47
N VAL A 137 28.99 9.71 14.34
CA VAL A 137 28.45 9.31 15.65
C VAL A 137 28.95 10.27 16.72
N VAL A 138 28.02 10.92 17.42
CA VAL A 138 28.33 11.85 18.50
C VAL A 138 28.65 11.07 19.78
N VAL A 139 29.86 11.23 20.29
CA VAL A 139 30.32 10.62 21.55
C VAL A 139 30.47 11.71 22.61
N GLY A 140 29.90 11.47 23.80
CA GLY A 140 29.90 12.42 24.91
C GLY A 140 28.59 13.20 25.07
N LYS A 141 28.53 14.13 26.04
CA LYS A 141 27.36 14.98 26.32
C LYS A 141 27.79 16.44 26.51
N GLY A 142 26.97 17.38 26.03
CA GLY A 142 27.18 18.81 26.22
C GLY A 142 28.30 19.39 25.34
N PRO A 143 28.90 20.53 25.73
CA PRO A 143 29.91 21.25 24.94
C PRO A 143 31.19 20.46 24.62
N GLY A 144 31.43 19.33 25.31
CA GLY A 144 32.56 18.44 25.07
C GLY A 144 32.23 17.24 24.17
N ALA A 145 31.04 17.17 23.59
CA ALA A 145 30.68 16.10 22.67
C ALA A 145 31.48 16.24 21.36
N THR A 146 32.02 15.12 20.88
CA THR A 146 32.80 15.05 19.63
C THR A 146 32.09 14.13 18.63
N ALA A 147 32.06 14.54 17.37
CA ALA A 147 31.58 13.70 16.28
C ALA A 147 32.73 12.84 15.76
N ILE A 148 32.55 11.51 15.78
CA ILE A 148 33.51 10.56 15.24
C ILE A 148 32.94 10.01 13.94
N PRO A 149 33.62 10.21 12.80
CA PRO A 149 33.18 9.65 11.52
C PRO A 149 33.42 8.14 11.51
N ILE A 150 32.42 7.39 11.07
CA ILE A 150 32.46 5.94 10.89
C ILE A 150 32.09 5.66 9.42
N GLU A 151 32.99 4.98 8.71
CA GLU A 151 32.70 4.45 7.37
C GLU A 151 31.72 3.29 7.48
N VAL A 152 30.72 3.27 6.60
CA VAL A 152 29.76 2.16 6.48
C VAL A 152 29.97 1.45 5.16
N GLU A 153 29.60 0.18 5.11
CA GLU A 153 29.74 -0.60 3.89
C GLU A 153 28.81 -0.05 2.78
N PRO A 154 29.24 -0.04 1.51
CA PRO A 154 28.38 0.36 0.40
C PRO A 154 27.11 -0.48 0.36
N PHE A 155 25.95 0.16 0.37
CA PHE A 155 24.65 -0.49 0.46
C PHE A 155 23.64 0.12 -0.50
N THR A 156 22.52 -0.55 -0.74
CA THR A 156 21.39 0.01 -1.51
C THR A 156 20.23 0.31 -0.56
N LEU A 157 19.96 1.60 -0.32
CA LEU A 157 18.72 2.02 0.33
C LEU A 157 17.52 1.76 -0.59
N VAL A 158 16.50 1.10 -0.05
CA VAL A 158 15.16 1.01 -0.65
C VAL A 158 14.17 1.67 0.31
N GLY A 159 13.68 2.87 -0.04
CA GLY A 159 12.65 3.56 0.72
C GLY A 159 11.25 3.24 0.19
N ALA A 160 10.27 3.05 1.08
CA ALA A 160 8.86 2.95 0.67
C ALA A 160 8.00 4.04 1.30
N THR A 161 7.04 4.57 0.51
CA THR A 161 6.09 5.58 0.97
C THR A 161 4.75 5.46 0.25
N THR A 162 3.67 5.89 0.91
CA THR A 162 2.36 6.03 0.27
C THR A 162 2.30 7.23 -0.67
N ARG A 163 3.08 8.27 -0.38
CA ARG A 163 3.15 9.52 -1.15
C ARG A 163 4.60 10.02 -1.23
N SER A 164 5.14 10.10 -2.44
CA SER A 164 6.50 10.63 -2.67
C SER A 164 6.67 12.09 -2.25
N GLY A 165 5.59 12.88 -2.34
CA GLY A 165 5.59 14.30 -1.92
C GLY A 165 5.73 14.54 -0.41
N LEU A 166 5.70 13.48 0.42
CA LEU A 166 5.96 13.59 1.86
C LEU A 166 7.46 13.60 2.20
N LEU A 167 8.31 13.20 1.26
CA LEU A 167 9.76 13.30 1.45
C LEU A 167 10.23 14.73 1.20
N THR A 168 11.24 15.16 1.97
CA THR A 168 11.94 16.41 1.70
C THR A 168 12.60 16.37 0.32
N GLY A 169 12.77 17.54 -0.30
CA GLY A 169 13.47 17.66 -1.59
C GLY A 169 14.85 16.99 -1.58
N PRO A 170 15.72 17.33 -0.60
CA PRO A 170 17.04 16.70 -0.47
C PRO A 170 17.00 15.17 -0.39
N MET A 171 16.10 14.58 0.42
CA MET A 171 16.00 13.12 0.51
C MET A 171 15.59 12.49 -0.81
N ARG A 172 14.60 13.08 -1.48
CA ARG A 172 14.07 12.57 -2.73
C ARG A 172 15.12 12.58 -3.85
N ASP A 173 15.92 13.62 -3.92
CA ASP A 173 16.91 13.81 -5.00
C ASP A 173 18.11 12.85 -4.89
N ARG A 174 18.24 12.12 -3.78
CA ARG A 174 19.27 11.07 -3.56
C ARG A 174 18.83 9.68 -4.01
N PHE A 175 17.56 9.49 -4.35
CA PHE A 175 17.10 8.27 -4.98
C PHE A 175 17.36 8.34 -6.48
N GLY A 176 18.36 7.60 -6.97
CA GLY A 176 18.66 7.52 -8.41
C GLY A 176 17.57 6.78 -9.20
N PHE A 177 16.70 6.03 -8.52
CA PHE A 177 15.51 5.44 -9.13
C PHE A 177 14.26 5.66 -8.28
N VAL A 178 13.19 6.16 -8.91
CA VAL A 178 11.87 6.33 -8.28
C VAL A 178 10.85 5.52 -9.05
N ALA A 179 10.28 4.50 -8.40
CA ALA A 179 9.19 3.69 -8.92
C ALA A 179 7.85 4.16 -8.35
N HIS A 180 6.92 4.45 -9.25
CA HIS A 180 5.52 4.70 -8.91
C HIS A 180 4.70 3.44 -9.18
N LEU A 181 4.14 2.86 -8.13
CA LEU A 181 3.27 1.69 -8.20
C LEU A 181 1.83 2.17 -8.29
N ASP A 182 1.18 1.83 -9.41
CA ASP A 182 -0.23 2.10 -9.61
C ASP A 182 -1.09 0.89 -9.24
N PHE A 183 -2.40 1.11 -9.13
CA PHE A 183 -3.32 0.00 -8.94
C PHE A 183 -3.34 -0.93 -10.15
N TYR A 184 -3.55 -2.21 -9.86
CA TYR A 184 -3.59 -3.26 -10.86
C TYR A 184 -4.90 -3.20 -11.62
N SER A 185 -4.86 -3.57 -12.91
CA SER A 185 -6.08 -3.77 -13.69
C SER A 185 -6.78 -5.07 -13.21
N PRO A 186 -8.10 -5.22 -13.46
CA PRO A 186 -8.78 -6.48 -13.19
C PRO A 186 -8.12 -7.69 -13.88
N ALA A 187 -7.64 -7.53 -15.11
CA ALA A 187 -6.94 -8.58 -15.84
C ALA A 187 -5.61 -8.97 -15.19
N ASP A 188 -4.84 -8.00 -14.70
CA ASP A 188 -3.61 -8.29 -13.96
C ASP A 188 -3.89 -9.04 -12.65
N LEU A 189 -4.97 -8.67 -11.96
CA LEU A 189 -5.39 -9.32 -10.73
C LEU A 189 -5.89 -10.75 -10.97
N GLU A 190 -6.52 -11.02 -12.11
CA GLU A 190 -6.91 -12.37 -12.52
C GLU A 190 -5.69 -13.27 -12.68
N ILE A 191 -4.66 -12.82 -13.42
CA ILE A 191 -3.38 -13.53 -13.57
C ILE A 191 -2.76 -13.80 -12.18
N LEU A 192 -2.80 -12.79 -11.31
CA LEU A 192 -2.33 -12.92 -9.93
C LEU A 192 -3.10 -13.97 -9.15
N LEU A 193 -4.42 -13.96 -9.22
CA LEU A 193 -5.29 -14.90 -8.52
C LEU A 193 -5.08 -16.33 -8.99
N HIS A 194 -4.93 -16.60 -10.29
CA HIS A 194 -4.63 -17.95 -10.78
C HIS A 194 -3.27 -18.46 -10.30
N ARG A 195 -2.25 -17.59 -10.28
CA ARG A 195 -0.94 -17.96 -9.73
C ARG A 195 -1.06 -18.27 -8.24
N SER A 196 -1.74 -17.41 -7.48
CA SER A 196 -1.96 -17.58 -6.06
C SER A 196 -2.74 -18.84 -5.72
N ALA A 197 -3.79 -19.12 -6.48
CA ALA A 197 -4.61 -20.30 -6.33
C ALA A 197 -3.81 -21.58 -6.57
N ARG A 198 -2.94 -21.59 -7.59
CA ARG A 198 -2.02 -22.72 -7.84
C ARG A 198 -1.06 -22.98 -6.67
N ILE A 199 -0.49 -21.92 -6.10
CA ILE A 199 0.44 -22.02 -4.95
C ILE A 199 -0.29 -22.55 -3.71
N LEU A 200 -1.51 -22.08 -3.49
CA LEU A 200 -2.33 -22.42 -2.32
C LEU A 200 -3.14 -23.73 -2.50
N GLY A 201 -3.07 -24.36 -3.67
CA GLY A 201 -3.84 -25.57 -3.97
C GLY A 201 -5.36 -25.33 -4.07
N VAL A 202 -5.79 -24.13 -4.46
CA VAL A 202 -7.20 -23.75 -4.59
C VAL A 202 -7.68 -23.98 -6.02
N PRO A 203 -8.62 -24.90 -6.27
CA PRO A 203 -9.29 -24.99 -7.56
C PRO A 203 -10.13 -23.72 -7.80
N ILE A 204 -9.82 -22.98 -8.86
CA ILE A 204 -10.54 -21.75 -9.23
C ILE A 204 -10.83 -21.76 -10.73
N THR A 205 -12.05 -21.37 -11.08
CA THR A 205 -12.49 -21.14 -12.47
C THR A 205 -12.14 -19.72 -12.91
N ASP A 206 -12.08 -19.48 -14.22
CA ASP A 206 -11.80 -18.15 -14.78
C ASP A 206 -12.87 -17.14 -14.32
N GLU A 207 -14.15 -17.52 -14.34
CA GLU A 207 -15.24 -16.64 -13.88
C GLU A 207 -15.16 -16.34 -12.38
N GLY A 208 -14.77 -17.33 -11.56
CA GLY A 208 -14.53 -17.14 -10.14
C GLY A 208 -13.36 -16.19 -9.87
N ALA A 209 -12.26 -16.32 -10.62
CA ALA A 209 -11.11 -15.42 -10.52
C ALA A 209 -11.48 -13.99 -10.92
N VAL A 210 -12.24 -13.81 -12.01
CA VAL A 210 -12.73 -12.50 -12.47
C VAL A 210 -13.60 -11.83 -11.40
N GLU A 211 -14.49 -12.59 -10.75
CA GLU A 211 -15.36 -12.05 -9.70
C GLU A 211 -14.56 -11.54 -8.49
N VAL A 212 -13.57 -12.32 -8.05
CA VAL A 212 -12.67 -11.90 -6.97
C VAL A 212 -11.82 -10.71 -7.39
N ALA A 213 -11.25 -10.72 -8.60
CA ALA A 213 -10.42 -9.63 -9.13
C ALA A 213 -11.17 -8.29 -9.16
N ARG A 214 -12.42 -8.29 -9.63
CA ARG A 214 -13.26 -7.08 -9.71
C ARG A 214 -13.52 -6.44 -8.34
N ARG A 215 -13.64 -7.26 -7.29
CA ARG A 215 -13.87 -6.80 -5.90
C ARG A 215 -12.58 -6.58 -5.10
N SER A 216 -11.42 -6.71 -5.74
CA SER A 216 -10.12 -6.60 -5.07
C SER A 216 -9.53 -5.19 -5.06
N ARG A 217 -10.29 -4.18 -5.49
CA ARG A 217 -9.92 -2.76 -5.41
C ARG A 217 -8.60 -2.39 -6.12
N GLY A 218 -8.17 -3.20 -7.09
CA GLY A 218 -6.90 -3.00 -7.79
C GLY A 218 -5.66 -3.35 -6.95
N THR A 219 -5.81 -4.12 -5.86
CA THR A 219 -4.76 -4.31 -4.86
C THR A 219 -4.44 -5.80 -4.66
N PRO A 220 -3.20 -6.26 -4.94
CA PRO A 220 -2.75 -7.64 -4.72
C PRO A 220 -3.01 -8.20 -3.32
N ARG A 221 -2.75 -7.39 -2.27
CA ARG A 221 -3.02 -7.80 -0.88
C ARG A 221 -4.50 -8.14 -0.66
N ILE A 222 -5.41 -7.33 -1.20
CA ILE A 222 -6.85 -7.56 -1.07
C ILE A 222 -7.25 -8.78 -1.90
N ALA A 223 -6.75 -8.92 -3.13
CA ALA A 223 -7.02 -10.08 -3.98
C ALA A 223 -6.65 -11.41 -3.30
N ASN A 224 -5.43 -11.52 -2.77
CA ASN A 224 -5.00 -12.73 -2.07
C ASN A 224 -5.80 -12.98 -0.79
N ARG A 225 -6.17 -11.94 -0.05
CA ARG A 225 -7.05 -12.06 1.12
C ARG A 225 -8.43 -12.58 0.76
N LEU A 226 -9.04 -12.03 -0.30
CA LEU A 226 -10.35 -12.48 -0.78
C LEU A 226 -10.29 -13.90 -1.31
N LEU A 227 -9.26 -14.28 -2.06
CA LEU A 227 -9.07 -15.64 -2.54
C LEU A 227 -9.07 -16.66 -1.39
N ARG A 228 -8.34 -16.37 -0.30
CA ARG A 228 -8.33 -17.24 0.89
C ARG A 228 -9.71 -17.37 1.52
N ARG A 229 -10.41 -16.26 1.73
CA ARG A 229 -11.77 -16.26 2.28
C ARG A 229 -12.75 -17.05 1.40
N VAL A 230 -12.65 -16.88 0.09
CA VAL A 230 -13.51 -17.60 -0.87
C VAL A 230 -13.16 -19.09 -0.90
N ARG A 231 -11.88 -19.45 -0.79
CA ARG A 231 -11.44 -20.85 -0.60
C ARG A 231 -12.06 -21.44 0.66
N ASP A 232 -11.92 -20.79 1.81
CA ASP A 232 -12.41 -21.30 3.09
C ASP A 232 -13.93 -21.52 3.03
N PHE A 233 -14.66 -20.61 2.37
CA PHE A 233 -16.08 -20.80 2.08
C PHE A 233 -16.34 -22.01 1.16
N ALA A 234 -15.57 -22.16 0.08
CA ALA A 234 -15.74 -23.24 -0.89
C ALA A 234 -15.48 -24.62 -0.28
N GLU A 235 -14.46 -24.75 0.57
CA GLU A 235 -14.13 -25.99 1.28
C GLU A 235 -15.27 -26.44 2.21
N VAL A 236 -15.97 -25.49 2.83
CA VAL A 236 -17.05 -25.80 3.78
C VAL A 236 -18.40 -25.94 3.08
N ARG A 237 -18.66 -25.18 2.01
CA ARG A 237 -20.03 -24.98 1.47
C ARG A 237 -20.19 -25.19 -0.03
N ALA A 238 -19.12 -25.44 -0.80
CA ALA A 238 -19.20 -25.54 -2.26
C ALA A 238 -18.13 -26.46 -2.88
N GLU A 239 -18.04 -27.70 -2.39
CA GLU A 239 -17.24 -28.78 -2.98
C GLU A 239 -15.73 -28.46 -3.19
N GLY A 240 -15.22 -27.42 -2.54
CA GLY A 240 -13.82 -27.00 -2.63
C GLY A 240 -13.42 -26.27 -3.91
N VAL A 241 -14.36 -25.90 -4.79
CA VAL A 241 -14.06 -25.21 -6.07
C VAL A 241 -14.59 -23.79 -6.07
N VAL A 242 -13.73 -22.83 -6.42
CA VAL A 242 -14.11 -21.41 -6.55
C VAL A 242 -14.72 -21.15 -7.94
N THR A 243 -16.03 -21.35 -8.04
CA THR A 243 -16.86 -20.92 -9.18
C THR A 243 -17.34 -19.47 -9.03
N LEU A 244 -17.99 -18.91 -10.04
CA LEU A 244 -18.63 -17.59 -9.97
C LEU A 244 -19.64 -17.52 -8.82
N GLU A 245 -20.54 -18.51 -8.72
CA GLU A 245 -21.60 -18.56 -7.71
C GLU A 245 -21.00 -18.68 -6.30
N THR A 246 -19.95 -19.49 -6.18
CA THR A 246 -19.23 -19.69 -4.92
C THR A 246 -18.53 -18.40 -4.48
N ALA A 247 -17.85 -17.73 -5.41
CA ALA A 247 -17.22 -16.44 -5.14
C ALA A 247 -18.23 -15.38 -4.71
N GLN A 248 -19.37 -15.26 -5.42
CA GLN A 248 -20.43 -14.30 -5.07
C GLN A 248 -21.05 -14.59 -3.70
N ALA A 249 -21.34 -15.86 -3.41
CA ALA A 249 -21.91 -16.27 -2.13
C ALA A 249 -20.94 -16.00 -0.97
N ALA A 250 -19.66 -16.36 -1.15
CA ALA A 250 -18.61 -16.11 -0.16
C ALA A 250 -18.41 -14.61 0.09
N LEU A 251 -18.25 -13.81 -0.97
CA LEU A 251 -18.02 -12.36 -0.85
C LEU A 251 -19.19 -11.65 -0.18
N LYS A 252 -20.43 -12.13 -0.41
CA LYS A 252 -21.61 -11.66 0.33
C LYS A 252 -21.55 -11.97 1.82
N VAL A 253 -21.10 -13.18 2.21
CA VAL A 253 -20.93 -13.56 3.62
C VAL A 253 -19.84 -12.72 4.29
N TYR A 254 -18.75 -12.43 3.59
CA TYR A 254 -17.67 -11.58 4.10
C TYR A 254 -17.92 -10.08 3.92
N ASP A 255 -19.17 -9.69 3.65
CA ASP A 255 -19.57 -8.29 3.64
C ASP A 255 -18.81 -7.43 2.61
N VAL A 256 -18.49 -8.02 1.45
CA VAL A 256 -17.84 -7.36 0.31
C VAL A 256 -18.86 -7.14 -0.79
N ASP A 257 -19.15 -5.87 -1.10
CA ASP A 257 -20.14 -5.52 -2.13
C ASP A 257 -19.60 -5.62 -3.57
N ALA A 258 -20.42 -5.26 -4.55
CA ALA A 258 -20.08 -5.35 -5.96
C ALA A 258 -18.92 -4.43 -6.40
N LEU A 259 -18.65 -3.35 -5.66
CA LEU A 259 -17.50 -2.46 -5.88
C LEU A 259 -16.26 -2.91 -5.09
N GLY A 260 -16.38 -3.96 -4.28
CA GLY A 260 -15.31 -4.43 -3.41
C GLY A 260 -15.19 -3.68 -2.09
N LEU A 261 -16.21 -2.89 -1.72
CA LEU A 261 -16.25 -2.19 -0.43
C LEU A 261 -16.51 -3.21 0.67
N ASP A 262 -15.68 -3.17 1.71
CA ASP A 262 -15.88 -3.99 2.89
C ASP A 262 -16.79 -3.31 3.94
N ARG A 263 -16.92 -3.93 5.12
CA ARG A 263 -17.74 -3.42 6.22
C ARG A 263 -17.32 -2.00 6.63
N LEU A 264 -16.02 -1.72 6.70
CA LEU A 264 -15.52 -0.41 7.14
C LEU A 264 -15.78 0.66 6.08
N ASP A 265 -15.50 0.35 4.81
CA ASP A 265 -15.78 1.26 3.70
C ASP A 265 -17.27 1.70 3.70
N ARG A 266 -18.17 0.73 3.83
CA ARG A 266 -19.62 0.97 3.88
C ARG A 266 -20.04 1.69 5.15
N ALA A 267 -19.42 1.41 6.29
CA ALA A 267 -19.68 2.14 7.54
C ALA A 267 -19.27 3.61 7.42
N VAL A 268 -18.12 3.91 6.81
CA VAL A 268 -17.65 5.27 6.55
C VAL A 268 -18.61 6.02 5.63
N LEU A 269 -19.01 5.43 4.50
CA LEU A 269 -19.99 6.06 3.60
C LEU A 269 -21.36 6.26 4.27
N SER A 270 -21.82 5.27 5.02
CA SER A 270 -23.12 5.34 5.72
C SER A 270 -23.10 6.41 6.81
N ALA A 271 -22.03 6.50 7.60
CA ALA A 271 -21.87 7.58 8.58
C ALA A 271 -21.87 8.95 7.89
N LEU A 272 -21.09 9.09 6.82
CA LEU A 272 -20.99 10.33 6.05
C LEU A 272 -22.34 10.79 5.48
N ILE A 273 -23.14 9.85 4.95
CA ILE A 273 -24.42 10.14 4.31
C ILE A 273 -25.57 10.22 5.32
N ASP A 274 -25.79 9.19 6.12
CA ASP A 274 -26.95 9.08 6.99
C ASP A 274 -26.80 9.94 8.27
N SER A 275 -25.59 10.07 8.82
CA SER A 275 -25.36 10.87 10.04
C SER A 275 -24.98 12.32 9.75
N PHE A 276 -24.15 12.55 8.72
CA PHE A 276 -23.63 13.89 8.40
C PHE A 276 -24.22 14.51 7.13
N ARG A 277 -25.27 13.91 6.56
CA ARG A 277 -26.00 14.41 5.36
C ARG A 277 -25.08 14.69 4.17
N GLY A 278 -24.02 13.89 4.01
CA GLY A 278 -23.03 14.01 2.94
C GLY A 278 -21.83 14.90 3.28
N GLY A 279 -21.73 15.44 4.48
CA GLY A 279 -20.61 16.27 4.94
C GLY A 279 -20.78 17.78 4.68
N PRO A 280 -19.72 18.60 4.85
CA PRO A 280 -18.35 18.21 5.18
C PRO A 280 -18.17 17.77 6.64
N VAL A 281 -17.33 16.74 6.85
CA VAL A 281 -16.96 16.24 8.20
C VAL A 281 -15.45 16.07 8.34
N GLY A 282 -14.89 16.40 9.52
CA GLY A 282 -13.48 16.19 9.83
C GLY A 282 -13.12 14.70 9.99
N LEU A 283 -11.86 14.34 9.72
CA LEU A 283 -11.38 12.94 9.85
C LEU A 283 -11.68 12.36 11.22
N SER A 284 -11.31 13.09 12.28
CA SER A 284 -11.43 12.62 13.65
C SER A 284 -12.89 12.36 14.02
N THR A 285 -13.80 13.22 13.58
CA THR A 285 -15.25 13.04 13.82
C THR A 285 -15.79 11.83 13.07
N LEU A 286 -15.39 11.65 11.81
CA LEU A 286 -15.81 10.51 11.00
C LEU A 286 -15.28 9.19 11.56
N ALA A 287 -14.01 9.16 11.99
CA ALA A 287 -13.37 8.01 12.61
C ALA A 287 -14.07 7.59 13.91
N VAL A 288 -14.41 8.55 14.78
CA VAL A 288 -15.21 8.30 15.99
C VAL A 288 -16.59 7.73 15.65
N ALA A 289 -17.26 8.24 14.62
CA ALA A 289 -18.58 7.77 14.22
C ALA A 289 -18.59 6.30 13.75
N VAL A 290 -17.48 5.79 13.23
CA VAL A 290 -17.33 4.38 12.81
C VAL A 290 -16.55 3.52 13.81
N GLY A 291 -16.10 4.10 14.94
CA GLY A 291 -15.36 3.38 15.98
C GLY A 291 -13.92 3.03 15.61
N GLU A 292 -13.28 3.79 14.72
CA GLU A 292 -11.92 3.54 14.23
C GLU A 292 -10.94 4.65 14.58
N GLN A 293 -9.64 4.36 14.42
CA GLN A 293 -8.59 5.39 14.49
C GLN A 293 -8.60 6.28 13.23
N PRO A 294 -8.30 7.60 13.36
CA PRO A 294 -8.19 8.51 12.22
C PRO A 294 -7.29 7.98 11.10
N ASP A 295 -6.10 7.48 11.45
CA ASP A 295 -5.11 6.97 10.51
C ASP A 295 -5.66 5.74 9.75
N THR A 296 -6.44 4.89 10.39
CA THR A 296 -7.07 3.73 9.73
C THR A 296 -8.05 4.18 8.66
N VAL A 297 -8.88 5.18 8.93
CA VAL A 297 -9.83 5.72 7.93
C VAL A 297 -9.06 6.40 6.79
N GLU A 298 -8.06 7.21 7.09
CA GLU A 298 -7.29 7.96 6.08
C GLU A 298 -6.41 7.07 5.20
N GLU A 299 -5.77 6.05 5.77
CA GLU A 299 -4.75 5.26 5.05
C GLU A 299 -5.33 4.00 4.42
N VAL A 300 -6.39 3.41 4.98
CA VAL A 300 -6.96 2.13 4.51
C VAL A 300 -8.20 2.34 3.65
N CYS A 301 -9.10 3.22 4.08
CA CYS A 301 -10.44 3.37 3.49
C CYS A 301 -10.50 4.49 2.44
N GLU A 302 -10.10 5.71 2.81
CA GLU A 302 -10.16 6.89 1.94
C GLU A 302 -9.49 6.71 0.56
N PRO A 303 -8.32 6.06 0.41
CA PRO A 303 -7.66 6.00 -0.89
C PRO A 303 -8.52 5.32 -1.96
N PHE A 304 -9.24 4.25 -1.60
CA PHE A 304 -10.12 3.58 -2.53
C PHE A 304 -11.43 4.35 -2.72
N LEU A 305 -12.05 4.87 -1.64
CA LEU A 305 -13.30 5.64 -1.76
C LEU A 305 -13.14 6.91 -2.61
N VAL A 306 -11.99 7.59 -2.49
CA VAL A 306 -11.65 8.76 -3.31
C VAL A 306 -11.45 8.35 -4.77
N ARG A 307 -10.70 7.26 -5.01
CA ARG A 307 -10.44 6.77 -6.37
C ARG A 307 -11.72 6.27 -7.06
N ALA A 308 -12.59 5.59 -6.33
CA ALA A 308 -13.90 5.16 -6.82
C ALA A 308 -14.88 6.33 -6.99
N GLY A 309 -14.47 7.55 -6.63
CA GLY A 309 -15.27 8.75 -6.77
C GLY A 309 -16.47 8.79 -5.83
N LEU A 310 -16.43 8.06 -4.71
CA LEU A 310 -17.48 7.97 -3.67
C LEU A 310 -17.26 9.02 -2.55
N LEU A 311 -16.01 9.42 -2.34
CA LEU A 311 -15.62 10.40 -1.33
C LEU A 311 -14.75 11.50 -1.97
N ALA A 312 -14.96 12.75 -1.58
CA ALA A 312 -14.06 13.85 -1.92
C ALA A 312 -13.51 14.51 -0.66
N ARG A 313 -12.26 14.98 -0.76
CA ARG A 313 -11.59 15.75 0.30
C ARG A 313 -11.68 17.23 -0.03
N THR A 314 -12.18 18.01 0.91
CA THR A 314 -12.23 19.47 0.81
C THR A 314 -11.46 20.08 1.98
N PRO A 315 -11.07 21.37 1.92
CA PRO A 315 -10.46 22.06 3.06
C PRO A 315 -11.34 22.06 4.33
N ARG A 316 -12.66 21.88 4.17
CA ARG A 316 -13.63 21.85 5.28
C ARG A 316 -13.87 20.44 5.85
N GLY A 317 -13.37 19.39 5.19
CA GLY A 317 -13.62 18.00 5.55
C GLY A 317 -13.96 17.10 4.36
N ARG A 318 -14.34 15.87 4.67
CA ARG A 318 -14.75 14.84 3.71
C ARG A 318 -16.21 15.04 3.33
N VAL A 319 -16.51 14.87 2.05
CA VAL A 319 -17.88 14.95 1.51
C VAL A 319 -18.20 13.69 0.70
N ALA A 320 -19.45 13.24 0.77
CA ALA A 320 -19.95 12.16 -0.08
C ALA A 320 -20.30 12.74 -1.45
N THR A 321 -19.92 12.03 -2.51
CA THR A 321 -20.31 12.39 -3.88
C THR A 321 -21.68 11.81 -4.22
N GLU A 322 -22.29 12.28 -5.30
CA GLU A 322 -23.56 11.71 -5.81
C GLU A 322 -23.47 10.19 -6.01
N ALA A 323 -22.32 9.69 -6.49
CA ALA A 323 -22.09 8.26 -6.67
C ALA A 323 -22.20 7.47 -5.36
N ALA A 324 -21.74 8.02 -4.23
CA ALA A 324 -21.89 7.36 -2.93
C ALA A 324 -23.35 7.31 -2.45
N TRP A 325 -24.12 8.36 -2.68
CA TRP A 325 -25.56 8.35 -2.37
C TRP A 325 -26.28 7.25 -3.15
N HIS A 326 -26.06 7.21 -4.47
CA HIS A 326 -26.67 6.19 -5.32
C HIS A 326 -26.21 4.78 -4.97
N HIS A 327 -24.93 4.60 -4.63
CA HIS A 327 -24.38 3.31 -4.20
C HIS A 327 -25.07 2.75 -2.94
N LEU A 328 -25.39 3.61 -1.97
CA LEU A 328 -26.15 3.23 -0.78
C LEU A 328 -27.67 3.21 -1.00
N GLY A 329 -28.16 3.40 -2.23
CA GLY A 329 -29.59 3.46 -2.53
C GLY A 329 -30.30 4.67 -1.93
N ARG A 330 -29.59 5.79 -1.77
CA ARG A 330 -30.11 7.06 -1.24
C ARG A 330 -30.23 8.10 -2.36
N THR A 331 -31.09 9.10 -2.16
CA THR A 331 -31.26 10.23 -3.09
C THR A 331 -30.33 11.38 -2.69
N PRO A 332 -29.41 11.84 -3.56
CA PRO A 332 -28.52 12.96 -3.24
C PRO A 332 -29.31 14.27 -3.09
N PRO A 333 -29.01 15.11 -2.08
CA PRO A 333 -29.52 16.47 -1.99
C PRO A 333 -29.13 17.33 -3.20
N ASN A 334 -29.92 18.36 -3.51
CA ASN A 334 -29.56 19.34 -4.56
C ASN A 334 -28.21 20.00 -4.25
N GLY A 335 -27.31 20.05 -5.24
CA GLY A 335 -25.97 20.62 -5.08
C GLY A 335 -24.95 19.69 -4.41
N THR A 336 -25.24 18.38 -4.33
CA THR A 336 -24.27 17.37 -3.93
C THR A 336 -23.07 17.40 -4.87
N PHE A 337 -21.88 17.10 -4.34
CA PHE A 337 -20.66 17.09 -5.12
C PHE A 337 -20.75 16.06 -6.27
N SER A 338 -20.91 16.55 -7.50
CA SER A 338 -20.90 15.72 -8.70
C SER A 338 -19.46 15.52 -9.17
N SER A 339 -19.03 14.26 -9.28
CA SER A 339 -17.71 13.91 -9.81
C SER A 339 -17.64 13.98 -11.33
N SER A 340 -18.77 14.18 -12.03
CA SER A 340 -18.77 14.44 -13.46
C SER A 340 -18.41 15.91 -13.72
N SER A 341 -17.15 16.17 -14.06
CA SER A 341 -16.80 17.35 -14.84
C SER A 341 -17.42 17.20 -16.23
N GLY A 342 -18.68 17.63 -16.39
CA GLY A 342 -19.18 18.02 -17.70
C GLY A 342 -18.33 19.18 -18.24
N PRO A 343 -18.24 19.37 -19.57
CA PRO A 343 -17.48 20.47 -20.14
C PRO A 343 -18.00 21.77 -19.53
N THR A 344 -17.08 22.57 -19.00
CA THR A 344 -17.35 23.93 -18.53
C THR A 344 -18.17 24.64 -19.62
N PRO A 345 -19.34 25.21 -19.33
CA PRO A 345 -20.05 25.99 -20.33
C PRO A 345 -19.13 27.15 -20.73
N ASP A 346 -18.78 27.16 -22.02
CA ASP A 346 -17.99 28.23 -22.60
C ASP A 346 -18.79 29.52 -22.44
N LEU A 347 -18.18 30.52 -21.79
CA LEU A 347 -18.82 31.78 -21.40
C LEU A 347 -19.16 32.68 -22.61
N PHE A 348 -19.00 32.15 -23.84
CA PHE A 348 -19.14 32.88 -25.09
C PHE A 348 -20.21 32.37 -26.06
N THR A 349 -21.03 31.37 -25.71
CA THR A 349 -22.23 31.06 -26.51
C THR A 349 -23.47 31.77 -25.96
N ALA A 350 -23.49 33.09 -26.13
CA ALA A 350 -24.71 33.87 -26.19
C ALA A 350 -24.66 34.73 -27.47
N GLU A 351 -25.79 34.78 -28.16
CA GLU A 351 -26.13 35.59 -29.34
C GLU A 351 -25.93 34.94 -30.72
N SER A 352 -27.02 34.36 -31.23
CA SER A 352 -27.50 34.54 -32.61
C SER A 352 -29.02 34.46 -32.61
#